data_AF-A0A316KBY2-F1
#
_entry.id   AF-A0A316KBY2-F1
#
_cell.length_a   1.000
_cell.length_b   1.000
_cell.length_c   1.000
_cell.angle_alpha   90.00
_cell.angle_beta   90.00
_cell.angle_gamma   90.00
#
_symmetry.space_group_name_H-M   'P 1'
#
loop_
_entity.id
_entity.type
_entity.pdbx_description
1 polymer ?
#
loop_
_entity_poly.entity_id
_entity_poly.type
_entity_poly.pdbx_seq_one_letter_code
_entity_poly.pdbx_strand_id
1 'polypeptide(L)' 'METTQIILPETRLNDPKVYIDLGNEAGKTGNMEASVKWYMKGLTLAKEIRDTQSINKLSALIALSL' A
#
# COMPACT_ATOMS: atom_id res chain seq x y z
N MET A 1 3.22 -17.27 -20.41
CA MET A 1 3.45 -16.73 -19.06
C MET A 1 2.34 -15.72 -18.83
N GLU A 2 1.24 -16.18 -18.23
CA GLU A 2 0.08 -15.34 -17.96
C GLU A 2 0.45 -14.40 -16.82
N THR A 3 0.69 -13.13 -17.13
CA THR A 3 0.75 -12.07 -16.14
C THR A 3 -0.65 -11.98 -15.56
N THR A 4 -0.90 -12.68 -14.45
CA THR A 4 -2.09 -12.51 -13.62
C THR A 4 -2.10 -11.06 -13.18
N GLN A 5 -2.75 -10.21 -13.97
CA GLN A 5 -3.18 -8.90 -13.49
C GLN A 5 -4.16 -9.23 -12.38
N ILE A 6 -3.70 -9.08 -11.13
CA ILE A 6 -4.55 -9.20 -9.97
C ILE A 6 -5.52 -8.02 -10.08
N ILE A 7 -6.65 -8.23 -10.74
CA ILE A 7 -7.76 -7.30 -10.78
C ILE A 7 -8.31 -7.33 -9.35
N LEU A 8 -7.73 -6.51 -8.47
CA LEU A 8 -8.28 -6.25 -7.15
C LEU A 8 -9.64 -5.61 -7.40
N PRO A 9 -10.77 -6.25 -7.03
CA PRO A 9 -12.07 -5.62 -7.16
C PRO A 9 -12.02 -4.26 -6.46
N GLU A 10 -12.60 -3.23 -7.08
CA GLU A 10 -12.52 -1.83 -6.64
C GLU A 10 -12.92 -1.63 -5.16
N THR A 11 -13.72 -2.55 -4.62
CA THR A 11 -14.10 -2.64 -3.21
C THR A 11 -12.93 -2.95 -2.25
N ARG A 12 -11.89 -3.65 -2.71
CA ARG A 12 -10.67 -3.95 -1.93
C ARG A 12 -9.70 -2.77 -1.90
N LEU A 13 -9.79 -1.86 -2.87
CA LEU A 13 -9.03 -0.60 -2.85
C LEU A 13 -9.56 0.41 -1.85
N ASN A 14 -10.62 0.07 -1.10
CA ASN A 14 -11.17 0.86 0.00
C ASN A 14 -10.69 0.39 1.38
N ASP A 15 -9.75 -0.57 1.44
CA ASP A 15 -9.07 -0.97 2.66
C ASP A 15 -7.58 -0.57 2.60
N PRO A 16 -7.09 0.28 3.53
CA PRO A 16 -5.68 0.66 3.61
C PRO A 16 -4.71 -0.53 3.67
N LYS A 17 -5.15 -1.67 4.20
CA LYS A 17 -4.32 -2.88 4.33
C LYS A 17 -3.92 -3.45 2.97
N VAL A 18 -4.78 -3.33 1.96
CA VAL A 18 -4.45 -3.78 0.59
C VAL A 18 -3.27 -3.01 0.04
N TYR A 19 -3.19 -1.70 0.32
CA TYR A 19 -2.04 -0.88 -0.07
C TYR A 19 -0.77 -1.23 0.71
N ILE A 20 -0.90 -1.63 1.99
CA ILE A 20 0.23 -2.15 2.77
C ILE A 20 0.78 -3.43 2.14
N ASP A 21 -0.10 -4.37 1.76
CA ASP A 21 0.31 -5.63 1.14
C ASP A 21 0.97 -5.41 -0.22
N LEU A 22 0.41 -4.54 -1.06
CA LEU A 22 1.00 -4.16 -2.36
C LEU A 22 2.37 -3.49 -2.18
N GLY A 23 2.52 -2.60 -1.20
CA GLY A 23 3.81 -1.98 -0.93
C GLY A 23 4.85 -3.00 -0.44
N ASN A 24 4.44 -3.92 0.44
CA ASN A 24 5.32 -4.99 0.91
C ASN A 24 5.75 -5.92 -0.24
N GLU A 25 4.83 -6.28 -1.15
CA GLU A 25 5.14 -7.08 -2.33
C GLU A 25 6.11 -6.36 -3.28
N ALA A 26 5.88 -5.08 -3.54
CA ALA A 26 6.78 -4.26 -4.33
C ALA A 26 8.18 -4.14 -3.69
N GLY A 27 8.25 -3.99 -2.36
CA GLY A 27 9.52 -3.99 -1.62
C GLY A 27 10.26 -5.33 -1.72
N LYS A 28 9.54 -6.45 -1.62
CA LYS A 28 10.11 -7.81 -1.78
C LYS A 28 10.65 -8.07 -3.18
N THR A 29 10.05 -7.47 -4.20
CA THR A 29 10.52 -7.56 -5.59
C THR A 29 11.66 -6.57 -5.89
N GLY A 30 12.14 -5.84 -4.89
CA GLY A 30 13.21 -4.84 -5.02
C GLY A 30 12.75 -3.50 -5.60
N ASN A 31 11.46 -3.36 -5.90
CA ASN A 31 10.89 -2.13 -6.44
C ASN A 31 10.47 -1.18 -5.30
N MET A 32 11.46 -0.55 -4.68
CA MET A 32 11.27 0.39 -3.57
C MET A 32 10.43 1.61 -3.98
N GLU A 33 10.57 2.10 -5.21
CA GLU A 33 9.75 3.21 -5.69
C GLU A 33 8.26 2.84 -5.75
N ALA A 34 7.93 1.67 -6.29
CA ALA A 34 6.55 1.17 -6.30
C ALA A 34 6.03 0.91 -4.88
N SER A 35 6.89 0.42 -3.98
CA SER A 35 6.56 0.22 -2.56
C SER A 35 6.07 1.51 -1.89
N VAL A 36 6.86 2.58 -2.01
CA VAL A 36 6.50 3.90 -1.46
C VAL A 36 5.23 4.45 -2.09
N LYS A 37 5.06 4.30 -3.42
CA LYS A 37 3.83 4.73 -4.11
C LYS A 37 2.59 4.03 -3.55
N TRP A 38 2.67 2.73 -3.28
CA TRP A 38 1.55 2.00 -2.68
C TRP A 38 1.27 2.45 -1.25
N TYR A 39 2.29 2.62 -0.42
CA TYR A 39 2.10 3.13 0.95
C TYR A 39 1.50 4.55 0.96
N MET A 40 1.91 5.44 0.05
CA MET A 40 1.32 6.77 -0.05
C MET A 40 -0.16 6.73 -0.41
N LYS A 41 -0.57 5.86 -1.35
CA LYS A 41 -2.00 5.68 -1.69
C LYS A 41 -2.80 5.16 -0.50
N GLY A 42 -2.28 4.16 0.21
CA GLY A 42 -2.90 3.66 1.43
C GLY A 42 -3.01 4.71 2.52
N LEU A 43 -2.02 5.61 2.63
CA LEU A 43 -2.00 6.66 3.65
C LEU A 43 -3.07 7.71 3.38
N THR A 44 -3.28 8.08 2.11
CA THR A 44 -4.37 8.97 1.69
C THR A 44 -5.71 8.37 2.10
N LEU A 45 -5.97 7.12 1.73
CA LEU A 45 -7.22 6.45 2.07
C LEU A 45 -7.41 6.32 3.59
N ALA A 46 -6.37 5.91 4.32
CA ALA A 46 -6.42 5.78 5.78
C ALA A 46 -6.76 7.12 6.45
N LYS A 47 -6.29 8.25 5.90
CA LYS A 47 -6.66 9.59 6.35
C LYS A 47 -8.11 9.92 6.04
N GLU A 48 -8.61 9.55 4.85
CA GLU A 48 -10.01 9.78 4.46
C GLU A 48 -10.99 9.04 5.38
N ILE A 49 -10.70 7.78 5.71
CA ILE A 49 -11.56 6.97 6.60
C ILE A 49 -11.20 7.11 8.09
N ARG A 50 -10.22 7.96 8.44
CA ARG A 50 -9.70 8.19 9.79
C ARG A 50 -9.22 6.91 10.52
N ASP A 51 -8.64 5.97 9.78
CA ASP A 51 -8.01 4.76 10.34
C ASP A 51 -6.61 5.11 10.87
N THR A 52 -6.55 5.42 12.16
CA THR A 52 -5.31 5.80 12.84
C THR A 52 -4.28 4.67 12.91
N GLN A 53 -4.69 3.40 12.93
CA GLN A 53 -3.75 2.28 12.93
C GLN A 53 -3.04 2.17 11.60
N SER A 54 -3.81 2.23 10.51
CA SER A 54 -3.27 2.20 9.15
C SER A 54 -2.41 3.43 8.89
N ILE A 55 -2.82 4.63 9.33
CA ILE A 55 -2.00 5.86 9.23
C ILE A 55 -0.63 5.66 9.88
N ASN A 56 -0.59 5.19 11.13
CA ASN A 56 0.66 5.03 11.86
C ASN A 56 1.57 4.00 11.17
N LYS A 57 1.00 2.86 10.75
CA LYS A 57 1.75 1.80 10.08
C LYS A 57 2.31 2.25 8.74
N LEU A 58 1.50 2.91 7.91
CA LEU A 58 1.90 3.41 6.59
C LEU A 58 2.94 4.52 6.71
N SER A 59 2.80 5.42 7.68
CA SER A 59 3.77 6.49 7.94
C SER A 59 5.13 5.91 8.35
N ALA A 60 5.14 4.88 9.19
CA ALA A 60 6.37 4.17 9.56
C ALA A 60 7.03 3.47 8.36
N LEU A 61 6.24 2.78 7.52
CA LEU A 61 6.75 2.10 6.33
C LEU A 61 7.36 3.07 5.32
N ILE A 62 6.76 4.24 5.11
CA ILE A 62 7.31 5.28 4.25
C ILE A 62 8.62 5.82 4.82
N ALA A 63 8.68 6.11 6.12
CA ALA A 63 9.89 6.60 6.77
C ALA A 63 11.06 5.61 6.71
N LEU A 64 10.78 4.30 6.74
CA LEU A 64 11.78 3.24 6.59
C LEU A 64 12.24 3.01 5.14
N SER A 65 11.52 3.57 4.16
CA SER A 65 11.80 3.40 2.73
C SER A 65 12.52 4.60 2.10
N LEU A 66 12.87 5.61 2.91
CA LEU A 66 13.63 6.82 2.55
C LEU A 66 15.07 6.71 3.04
#